data_AF-A0A969M152-F1
#
_entry.id   AF-A0A969M152-F1
#
_cell.length_a   1.000
_cell.length_b   1.000
_cell.length_c   1.000
_cell.angle_alpha   90.00
_cell.angle_beta   90.00
_cell.angle_gamma   90.00
#
_symmetry.space_group_name_H-M   'P 1'
#
loop_
_entity.id
_entity.type
_entity.pdbx_description
1 polymer ?
#
loop_
_entity_poly.entity_id
_entity_poly.type
_entity_poly.pdbx_seq_one_letter_code
_entity_poly.pdbx_strand_id
1 'polypeptide(L)'
;MVQSPSQPITLEEFLERPETKPASEYIDGQILQKPVPQRKHSIIQTEFSTAVNVILKPRQVARGFAELRCTFGGRSIIPDV
;
A
#
# COMPACT_ATOMS: atom_id res chain seq x y z
N MET A 1 -19.78 -6.87 16.02
CA MET A 1 -18.61 -6.70 16.91
C MET A 1 -18.38 -5.21 17.05
N VAL A 2 -18.34 -4.70 18.28
CA VAL A 2 -18.18 -3.25 18.56
C VAL A 2 -16.69 -2.91 18.38
N GLN A 3 -16.37 -2.06 17.41
CA GLN A 3 -15.02 -1.50 17.28
C GLN A 3 -14.88 -0.39 18.34
N SER A 4 -14.02 -0.63 19.33
CA SER A 4 -13.61 0.40 20.29
C SER A 4 -13.00 1.58 19.52
N PRO A 5 -13.31 2.84 19.89
CA PRO A 5 -12.65 3.98 19.26
C PRO A 5 -11.15 3.92 19.58
N SER A 6 -10.34 3.58 18.57
CA SER A 6 -8.89 3.60 18.71
C SER A 6 -8.46 5.02 18.98
N GLN A 7 -7.67 5.23 20.03
CA GLN A 7 -6.98 6.51 20.20
C GLN A 7 -6.20 6.81 18.92
N PRO A 8 -6.28 8.04 18.39
CA PRO A 8 -5.57 8.41 17.19
C PRO A 8 -4.07 8.22 17.42
N ILE A 9 -3.43 7.44 16.56
CA ILE A 9 -1.97 7.22 16.58
C ILE A 9 -1.31 8.24 15.66
N THR A 10 -0.09 8.67 16.00
CA THR A 10 0.73 9.51 15.12
C THR A 10 1.32 8.69 13.96
N LEU A 11 1.74 9.37 12.89
CA LEU A 11 2.40 8.72 11.76
C LEU A 11 3.74 8.10 12.18
N GLU A 12 4.48 8.78 13.05
CA GLU A 12 5.79 8.36 13.56
C GLU A 12 5.66 7.06 14.33
N GLU A 13 4.73 6.98 15.28
CA GLU A 13 4.43 5.75 16.02
C GLU A 13 3.92 4.61 15.12
N PHE A 14 3.26 4.93 14.00
CA PHE A 14 2.88 3.92 13.02
C PHE A 14 4.10 3.36 12.28
N LEU A 15 5.04 4.20 11.87
CA LEU A 15 6.23 3.80 11.10
C LEU A 15 7.24 2.99 11.94
N GLU A 16 7.25 3.15 13.26
CA GLU A 16 8.08 2.34 14.16
C GLU A 16 7.55 0.91 14.36
N ARG A 17 6.29 0.63 13.97
CA ARG A 17 5.70 -0.71 14.09
C ARG A 17 6.25 -1.67 13.03
N PRO A 18 6.33 -2.97 13.34
CA PRO A 18 6.70 -3.97 12.34
C PRO A 18 5.66 -4.05 11.21
N GLU A 19 6.14 -4.35 10.00
CA GLU A 19 5.28 -4.61 8.85
C GLU A 19 4.37 -5.82 9.08
N THR A 20 3.17 -5.76 8.52
CA THR A 20 2.11 -6.78 8.68
C THR A 20 1.82 -7.51 7.37
N LYS A 21 1.12 -8.66 7.45
CA LYS A 21 0.66 -9.40 6.27
C LYS A 21 -0.80 -9.84 6.46
N PRO A 22 -1.77 -9.33 5.67
CA PRO A 22 -1.63 -8.25 4.68
C PRO A 22 -1.18 -6.95 5.31
N ALA A 23 -0.62 -6.06 4.48
CA ALA A 23 0.01 -4.85 4.97
C ALA A 23 -0.98 -3.85 5.57
N SER A 24 -0.51 -3.07 6.54
CA SER A 24 -1.27 -2.01 7.18
C SER A 24 -0.94 -0.64 6.58
N GLU A 25 -1.96 0.17 6.40
CA GLU A 25 -1.92 1.55 5.94
C GLU A 25 -2.30 2.49 7.09
N TYR A 26 -1.80 3.72 7.02
CA TYR A 26 -2.10 4.80 7.93
C TYR A 26 -2.79 5.95 7.19
N ILE A 27 -4.02 6.23 7.58
CA ILE A 27 -4.84 7.29 7.00
C ILE A 27 -5.57 8.01 8.14
N ASP A 28 -5.34 9.33 8.25
CA ASP A 28 -6.04 10.24 9.17
C ASP A 28 -6.10 9.74 10.62
N GLY A 29 -4.95 9.31 11.17
CA GLY A 29 -4.85 8.85 12.57
C GLY A 29 -5.24 7.40 12.81
N GLN A 30 -5.61 6.66 11.76
CA GLN A 30 -6.12 5.29 11.86
C GLN A 30 -5.21 4.30 11.13
N ILE A 31 -5.14 3.08 11.66
CA ILE A 31 -4.45 1.96 11.01
C ILE A 31 -5.50 1.08 10.34
N LEU A 32 -5.41 0.95 9.02
CA LEU A 32 -6.31 0.13 8.20
C LEU A 32 -5.51 -1.01 7.57
N GLN A 33 -5.95 -2.25 7.76
CA GLN A 33 -5.27 -3.40 7.16
C GLN A 33 -5.84 -3.69 5.77
N LYS A 34 -4.99 -3.89 4.76
CA LYS A 34 -5.42 -4.31 3.42
C LYS A 34 -6.13 -5.66 3.50
N PRO A 35 -7.12 -5.91 2.63
CA PRO A 35 -7.70 -7.25 2.50
C PRO A 35 -6.65 -8.24 2.00
N VAL A 36 -6.83 -9.51 2.32
CA VAL A 36 -6.00 -10.58 1.74
C VAL A 36 -6.18 -10.56 0.22
N PRO A 37 -5.09 -10.45 -0.57
CA PRO A 37 -5.19 -10.37 -2.02
C PRO A 37 -5.77 -11.68 -2.58
N GLN A 38 -6.66 -11.54 -3.56
CA GLN A 38 -7.30 -12.67 -4.24
C GLN A 38 -6.65 -12.92 -5.60
N ARG A 39 -6.68 -14.17 -6.09
CA ARG A 39 -6.09 -14.55 -7.39
C ARG A 39 -6.45 -13.58 -8.52
N LYS A 40 -7.72 -13.21 -8.67
CA LYS A 40 -8.17 -12.30 -9.74
C LYS A 40 -7.53 -10.92 -9.63
N HIS A 41 -7.44 -10.38 -8.41
CA HIS A 41 -6.77 -9.11 -8.12
C HIS A 41 -5.28 -9.19 -8.44
N SER A 42 -4.59 -10.24 -7.97
CA SER A 42 -3.15 -10.42 -8.22
C SER A 42 -2.80 -10.58 -9.70
N ILE A 43 -3.66 -11.23 -10.49
CA ILE A 43 -3.47 -11.33 -11.95
C ILE A 43 -3.51 -9.93 -12.58
N ILE A 44 -4.54 -9.13 -12.27
CA ILE A 44 -4.68 -7.77 -12.83
C ILE A 44 -3.50 -6.89 -12.42
N GLN A 45 -3.13 -6.90 -11.14
CA GLN A 45 -2.03 -6.12 -10.59
C GLN A 45 -0.69 -6.44 -11.29
N THR A 46 -0.41 -7.72 -11.48
CA THR A 46 0.84 -8.19 -12.11
C THR A 46 0.90 -7.82 -13.58
N GLU A 47 -0.16 -8.10 -14.34
CA GLU A 47 -0.20 -7.81 -15.78
C GLU A 47 -0.19 -6.31 -16.06
N PHE A 48 -0.91 -5.51 -15.26
CA PHE A 48 -0.93 -4.06 -15.41
C PHE A 48 0.45 -3.44 -15.14
N SER A 49 1.09 -3.80 -14.03
CA SER A 49 2.46 -3.35 -13.70
C SER A 49 3.46 -3.74 -14.78
N THR A 50 3.30 -4.93 -15.35
CA THR A 50 4.16 -5.44 -16.42
C THR A 50 3.96 -4.64 -17.71
N ALA A 51 2.72 -4.40 -18.13
CA ALA A 51 2.41 -3.60 -19.32
C ALA A 51 2.99 -2.17 -19.23
N VAL A 52 2.85 -1.51 -18.07
CA VAL A 52 3.44 -0.19 -17.81
C VAL A 52 4.97 -0.25 -17.95
N ASN A 53 5.60 -1.25 -17.32
CA ASN A 53 7.05 -1.39 -17.32
C ASN A 53 7.62 -1.74 -18.70
N VAL A 54 6.93 -2.53 -19.52
CA VAL A 54 7.36 -2.84 -20.91
C VAL A 54 7.48 -1.56 -21.75
N ILE A 55 6.56 -0.60 -21.57
CA ILE A 55 6.52 0.63 -22.37
C ILE A 55 7.48 1.69 -21.81
N LEU A 56 7.51 1.89 -20.48
CA LEU A 56 8.13 3.06 -19.86
C LEU A 56 9.54 2.82 -19.33
N LYS A 57 9.88 1.59 -18.90
CA LYS A 57 11.18 1.27 -18.33
C LYS A 57 12.33 1.40 -19.35
N PRO A 58 12.23 0.92 -20.61
CA PRO A 58 13.30 1.08 -21.59
C PRO A 58 13.57 2.54 -21.95
N ARG A 59 12.53 3.39 -21.88
CA ARG A 59 12.61 4.82 -22.12
C ARG A 59 13.12 5.62 -20.92
N GLN A 60 13.34 4.96 -19.77
CA GLN A 60 13.76 5.58 -18.51
C GLN A 60 12.79 6.67 -18.02
N VAL A 61 11.50 6.56 -18.35
CA VAL A 61 10.48 7.55 -17.97
C VAL A 61 9.86 7.21 -16.62
N ALA A 62 9.55 5.94 -16.39
CA ALA A 62 8.89 5.48 -15.18
C ALA A 62 9.13 4.00 -14.91
N ARG A 63 8.79 3.58 -13.70
CA ARG A 63 8.74 2.18 -13.27
C ARG A 63 7.52 1.98 -12.37
N GLY A 64 6.70 0.98 -12.68
CA GLY A 64 5.58 0.54 -11.83
C GLY A 64 6.06 -0.46 -10.78
N PHE A 65 5.53 -0.36 -9.56
CA PHE A 65 5.91 -1.19 -8.42
C PHE A 65 4.65 -1.72 -7.73
N ALA A 66 4.48 -3.04 -7.67
CA ALA A 66 3.35 -3.61 -6.93
C ALA A 66 3.58 -3.50 -5.41
N GLU A 67 2.55 -3.10 -4.67
CA GLU A 67 2.52 -3.07 -3.20
C GLU A 67 3.69 -2.30 -2.55
N LEU A 68 4.05 -1.14 -3.11
CA LEU A 68 5.11 -0.28 -2.56
C LEU A 68 4.55 0.69 -1.51
N ARG A 69 5.16 0.74 -0.31
CA ARG A 69 4.81 1.73 0.71
C ARG A 69 5.19 3.13 0.25
N CYS A 70 4.20 4.02 0.27
CA CYS A 70 4.33 5.43 -0.05
C CYS A 70 3.90 6.27 1.17
N THR A 71 4.85 6.98 1.76
CA THR A 71 4.61 7.86 2.92
C THR A 71 4.76 9.32 2.51
N PHE A 72 3.67 10.07 2.58
CA PHE A 72 3.63 11.49 2.22
C PHE A 72 2.37 12.16 2.80
N GLY A 73 2.41 13.48 2.99
CA GLY A 73 1.24 14.26 3.40
C GLY A 73 0.58 13.79 4.70
N GLY A 74 1.36 13.27 5.66
CA GLY A 74 0.83 12.72 6.91
C GLY A 74 0.13 11.36 6.77
N ARG A 75 0.35 10.64 5.66
CA ARG A 75 -0.24 9.32 5.40
C ARG A 75 0.85 8.30 5.04
N SER A 76 0.58 7.02 5.25
CA SER A 76 1.44 5.93 4.77
C SER A 76 0.59 4.83 4.17
N ILE A 77 0.53 4.76 2.85
CA ILE A 77 -0.34 3.87 2.09
C ILE A 77 0.47 2.86 1.28
N ILE A 78 -0.18 1.80 0.82
CA ILE A 78 0.38 0.77 -0.05
C ILE A 78 -0.58 0.60 -1.24
N PRO A 79 -0.41 1.42 -2.29
CA PRO A 79 -1.16 1.28 -3.53
C PRO A 79 -0.92 -0.10 -4.14
N ASP A 80 -1.87 -0.56 -4.96
CA ASP A 80 -1.71 -1.82 -5.66
C ASP A 80 -0.56 -1.77 -6.70
N VAL A 81 -0.32 -0.63 -7.38
CA VAL A 81 0.74 -0.44 -8.40
C VAL A 81 1.33 0.97 -8.34
#